data_AF-A4HSE4-F1
#
_entry.id   AF-A4HSE4-F1
#
_cell.length_a   1.000
_cell.length_b   1.000
_cell.length_c   1.000
_cell.angle_alpha   90.00
_cell.angle_beta   90.00
_cell.angle_gamma   90.00
#
_symmetry.space_group_name_H-M   'P 1'
#
loop_
_entity.id
_entity.type
_entity.pdbx_description
1 polymer ?
#
loop_
_entity_poly.entity_id
_entity_poly.type
_entity_poly.pdbx_seq_one_letter_code
_entity_poly.pdbx_strand_id
1 'polypeptide(L)'
;MPRAYYKPFTAYEEAFGFHATRRNAYIMCSVLFGGLLLKCMLLVKYSSVVNPNRTSPLEDDPRYQELMERRLVLTEDLSTQESMKRAIRARRSAPPA
;
A
#
# COMPACT_ATOMS: atom_id res chain seq x y z
N MET A 1 39.71 -28.28 -45.37
CA MET A 1 38.49 -28.02 -44.59
C MET A 1 38.64 -28.70 -43.22
N PRO A 2 38.91 -27.97 -42.14
CA PRO A 2 38.99 -28.60 -40.82
C PRO A 2 37.58 -29.02 -40.41
N ARG A 3 37.35 -30.33 -40.29
CA ARG A 3 36.13 -30.88 -39.67
C ARG A 3 36.10 -30.35 -38.24
N ALA A 4 35.04 -29.62 -37.90
CA ALA A 4 34.77 -29.25 -36.51
C ALA A 4 34.58 -30.54 -35.72
N TYR A 5 35.67 -31.04 -35.13
CA TYR A 5 35.58 -32.01 -34.06
C TYR A 5 34.87 -31.28 -32.92
N TYR A 6 33.56 -31.53 -32.80
CA TYR A 6 32.81 -31.20 -31.61
C TYR A 6 33.56 -31.88 -30.47
N LYS A 7 34.39 -31.12 -29.76
CA LYS A 7 35.09 -31.61 -28.59
C LYS A 7 33.96 -31.95 -27.62
N PRO A 8 33.69 -33.24 -27.34
CA PRO A 8 32.67 -33.55 -26.36
C PRO A 8 33.12 -32.83 -25.09
N PHE A 9 32.26 -31.94 -24.58
CA PHE A 9 32.47 -31.32 -23.28
C PHE A 9 32.84 -32.46 -22.34
N THR A 10 33.95 -32.30 -21.62
CA THR A 10 34.37 -33.37 -20.69
C THR A 10 33.19 -33.62 -19.75
N ALA A 11 32.88 -34.88 -19.43
CA ALA A 11 31.77 -35.20 -18.52
C ALA A 11 31.82 -34.37 -17.21
N TYR A 12 33.03 -33.92 -16.85
CA TYR A 12 33.29 -32.95 -15.80
C TYR A 12 32.72 -31.54 -16.06
N GLU A 13 32.94 -30.93 -17.22
CA GLU A 13 32.34 -29.63 -17.58
C GLU A 13 30.81 -29.69 -17.59
N GLU A 14 30.25 -30.79 -18.09
CA GLU A 14 28.81 -31.01 -18.10
C GLU A 14 28.28 -31.20 -16.66
N ALA A 15 28.93 -32.04 -15.84
CA ALA A 15 28.56 -32.22 -14.44
C ALA A 15 28.70 -30.93 -13.63
N PHE A 16 29.81 -30.21 -13.72
CA PHE A 16 30.02 -28.94 -13.01
C PHE A 16 29.07 -27.85 -13.52
N GLY A 17 28.83 -27.76 -14.83
CA GLY A 17 27.85 -26.87 -15.42
C GLY A 17 26.44 -27.16 -14.92
N PHE A 18 26.03 -28.42 -14.87
CA PHE A 18 24.72 -28.83 -14.33
C PHE A 18 24.61 -28.62 -12.82
N HIS A 19 25.65 -28.92 -12.04
CA HIS A 19 25.63 -28.69 -10.60
C HIS A 19 25.63 -27.19 -10.26
N ALA A 20 26.40 -26.37 -10.97
CA ALA A 20 26.42 -24.93 -10.81
C ALA A 20 25.07 -24.31 -11.21
N THR A 21 24.50 -24.72 -12.35
CA THR A 21 23.18 -24.24 -12.81
C THR A 21 22.07 -24.67 -11.85
N ARG A 22 22.08 -25.92 -11.36
CA ARG A 22 21.13 -26.38 -10.32
C ARG A 22 21.24 -25.56 -9.05
N ARG A 23 22.46 -25.36 -8.51
CA ARG A 23 22.68 -24.56 -7.30
C ARG A 23 22.20 -23.11 -7.50
N ASN A 24 22.53 -22.51 -8.63
CA ASN A 24 22.11 -21.14 -8.94
C ASN A 24 20.58 -21.05 -9.11
N ALA A 25 19.94 -22.06 -9.72
CA ALA A 25 18.49 -22.12 -9.85
C ALA A 25 17.81 -22.21 -8.48
N TYR A 26 18.31 -23.03 -7.54
CA TYR A 26 17.76 -23.08 -6.18
C TYR A 26 17.91 -21.76 -5.43
N ILE A 27 19.05 -21.08 -5.57
CA ILE A 27 19.27 -19.75 -4.97
C ILE A 27 18.32 -18.72 -5.59
N MET A 28 18.15 -18.71 -6.90
CA MET A 28 17.23 -17.78 -7.56
C MET A 28 15.78 -18.05 -7.19
N CYS A 29 15.38 -19.32 -7.13
CA CYS A 29 14.06 -19.72 -6.67
C CYS A 29 13.83 -19.31 -5.21
N SER A 30 14.80 -19.49 -4.31
CA SER A 30 14.65 -19.10 -2.91
C SER A 30 14.56 -17.59 -2.73
N VAL A 31 15.33 -16.81 -3.50
CA VAL A 31 15.26 -15.34 -3.50
C VAL A 31 13.90 -14.85 -4.02
N LEU A 32 13.43 -15.37 -5.15
CA LEU A 32 12.13 -14.99 -5.72
C LEU A 32 10.97 -15.39 -4.81
N PHE A 33 11.00 -16.62 -4.27
CA PHE A 33 9.96 -17.11 -3.38
C PHE A 33 9.98 -16.40 -2.02
N GLY A 34 11.17 -16.17 -1.44
CA GLY A 34 11.34 -15.40 -0.22
C GLY A 34 10.88 -13.95 -0.39
N GLY A 35 11.21 -13.32 -1.52
CA GLY A 35 10.73 -11.97 -1.87
C GLY A 35 9.21 -11.91 -2.05
N LEU A 36 8.61 -12.91 -2.67
CA LEU A 36 7.15 -13.05 -2.80
C LEU A 36 6.48 -13.20 -1.42
N LEU A 37 7.01 -14.07 -0.56
CA LEU A 37 6.50 -14.24 0.81
C LEU A 37 6.61 -12.94 1.62
N LEU A 38 7.75 -12.25 1.54
CA LEU A 38 7.95 -10.95 2.19
C LEU A 38 6.94 -9.92 1.67
N LYS A 39 6.72 -9.87 0.35
CA LYS A 39 5.72 -8.98 -0.26
C LYS A 39 4.31 -9.29 0.24
N CYS A 40 3.92 -10.57 0.33
CA CYS A 40 2.63 -10.97 0.87
C CYS A 40 2.48 -10.57 2.34
N MET A 41 3.51 -10.76 3.16
CA MET A 41 3.49 -10.37 4.59
C MET A 41 3.39 -8.85 4.77
N LEU A 42 4.08 -8.07 3.93
CA LEU A 42 3.96 -6.62 3.92
C LEU A 42 2.57 -6.18 3.46
N LEU A 43 2.01 -6.80 2.42
CA LEU A 43 0.65 -6.52 1.98
C LEU A 43 -0.37 -6.78 3.09
N VAL A 44 -0.28 -7.89 3.82
CA VAL A 44 -1.19 -8.15 4.95
C VAL A 44 -1.04 -7.10 6.06
N LYS A 45 0.18 -6.64 6.35
CA LYS A 45 0.42 -5.64 7.40
C LYS A 45 0.04 -4.22 7.00
N TYR A 46 0.29 -3.82 5.76
CA TYR A 46 0.21 -2.42 5.33
C TYR A 46 -0.91 -2.12 4.33
N SER A 47 -1.55 -3.14 3.75
CA SER A 47 -2.70 -2.91 2.89
C SER A 47 -3.89 -2.47 3.74
N SER A 48 -4.33 -1.23 3.50
CA SER A 48 -5.61 -0.70 4.00
C SER A 48 -6.81 -1.49 3.50
N VAL A 49 -6.67 -2.25 2.40
CA VAL A 49 -7.74 -3.09 1.84
C VAL A 49 -7.95 -4.36 2.64
N VAL A 50 -6.87 -4.97 3.15
CA VAL A 50 -6.94 -6.24 3.91
C VAL A 50 -7.16 -6.00 5.40
N ASN A 51 -6.65 -4.90 5.93
CA ASN A 51 -6.85 -4.54 7.33
C ASN A 51 -7.61 -3.21 7.44
N PRO A 52 -8.93 -3.19 7.19
CA PRO A 52 -9.75 -1.99 7.37
C PRO A 52 -9.79 -1.55 8.84
N ASN A 53 -9.53 -2.48 9.77
CA ASN A 53 -9.51 -2.22 11.20
C ASN A 53 -8.13 -1.80 11.73
N ARG A 54 -7.15 -1.57 10.84
CA ARG A 54 -5.99 -0.77 11.25
C ARG A 54 -6.43 0.68 11.22
N THR A 55 -7.33 1.00 12.16
CA THR A 55 -7.41 2.33 12.71
C THR A 55 -5.97 2.77 12.91
N SER A 56 -5.61 3.90 12.31
CA SER A 56 -4.27 4.41 12.54
C SER A 56 -4.05 4.44 14.06
N PRO A 57 -2.86 4.17 14.61
CA PRO A 57 -2.65 4.30 16.06
C PRO A 57 -3.01 5.71 16.58
N LEU A 58 -3.19 6.67 15.68
CA LEU A 58 -3.75 7.98 15.93
C LEU A 58 -5.25 7.95 16.23
N GLU A 59 -6.05 7.12 15.58
CA GLU A 59 -7.51 6.98 15.83
C GLU A 59 -7.82 6.30 17.17
N ASP A 60 -6.91 5.47 17.67
CA ASP A 60 -7.02 4.86 19.00
C ASP A 60 -6.58 5.84 20.12
N ASP A 61 -5.91 6.95 19.78
CA ASP A 61 -5.52 7.96 20.77
C ASP A 61 -6.77 8.74 21.23
N PRO A 62 -7.14 8.70 22.52
CA PRO A 62 -8.30 9.44 23.04
C PRO A 62 -8.18 10.93 22.75
N ARG A 63 -6.95 11.48 22.70
CA ARG A 63 -6.74 12.90 22.37
C ARG A 63 -7.12 13.23 20.94
N TYR A 64 -6.90 12.30 20.00
CA TYR A 64 -7.29 12.51 18.62
C TYR A 64 -8.80 12.45 18.47
N GLN A 65 -9.48 11.54 19.18
CA GLN A 65 -10.94 11.46 19.21
C GLN A 65 -11.55 12.75 19.76
N GLU A 66 -11.06 13.28 20.89
CA GLU A 66 -11.50 14.57 21.43
C GLU A 66 -11.29 15.74 20.43
N LEU A 67 -10.17 15.74 19.69
CA LEU A 67 -9.92 16.76 18.67
C LEU A 67 -10.84 16.62 17.46
N MET A 68 -11.18 15.39 17.06
CA MET A 68 -12.15 15.12 15.99
C MET A 68 -13.55 15.55 16.40
N GLU A 69 -13.98 15.24 17.62
CA GLU A 69 -15.27 15.69 18.16
C GLU A 69 -15.34 17.22 18.22
N ARG A 70 -14.29 17.89 18.69
CA ARG A 70 -14.22 19.37 18.66
C ARG A 70 -14.29 19.93 17.24
N ARG A 71 -13.65 19.29 16.27
CA ARG A 71 -13.75 19.70 14.87
C ARG A 71 -15.17 19.54 14.34
N LEU A 72 -15.85 18.45 14.66
CA LEU A 72 -17.24 18.23 14.24
C LEU A 72 -18.17 19.31 14.80
N VAL A 73 -18.09 19.59 16.11
CA VAL A 73 -18.88 20.65 16.75
C VAL A 73 -18.62 22.01 16.09
N LEU A 74 -17.36 22.37 15.85
CA LEU A 74 -17.02 23.62 15.17
C LEU A 74 -17.55 23.67 13.73
N THR A 75 -17.54 22.56 12.99
CA THR A 75 -18.12 22.53 11.64
C THR A 75 -19.64 22.65 11.65
N GLU A 76 -20.32 22.06 12.64
CA GLU A 76 -21.76 22.22 12.82
C GLU A 76 -22.12 23.67 13.17
N ASP A 77 -21.39 24.29 14.09
CA ASP A 77 -21.56 25.70 14.46
C ASP A 77 -21.32 26.65 13.28
N LEU A 78 -20.28 26.40 12.48
CA LEU A 78 -20.02 27.20 11.28
C LEU A 78 -21.11 26.99 10.22
N SER A 79 -21.59 25.76 10.04
CA SER A 79 -22.66 25.48 9.07
C SER A 79 -23.99 26.14 9.46
N THR A 80 -24.31 26.17 10.76
CA THR A 80 -25.49 26.84 11.30
C THR A 80 -25.35 28.36 11.17
N GLN A 81 -24.17 28.92 11.46
CA GLN A 81 -23.90 30.33 11.26
C GLN A 81 -23.99 30.74 9.78
N GLU A 82 -23.44 29.93 8.87
CA GLU A 82 -23.54 30.16 7.44
C GLU A 82 -24.98 30.09 6.94
N SER A 83 -25.74 29.07 7.36
CA SER A 83 -27.16 28.95 7.00
C SER A 83 -27.98 30.13 7.53
N MET A 84 -27.72 30.58 8.76
CA MET A 84 -28.34 31.79 9.32
C MET A 84 -27.98 33.03 8.52
N LYS A 85 -26.70 33.20 8.13
CA LYS A 85 -26.24 34.31 7.30
C LYS A 85 -26.90 34.29 5.91
N ARG A 86 -27.07 33.11 5.31
CA ARG A 86 -27.80 32.93 4.04
C ARG A 86 -29.28 33.27 4.21
N ALA A 87 -29.93 32.84 5.29
CA ALA A 87 -31.33 33.17 5.58
C ALA A 87 -31.56 34.67 5.81
N ILE A 88 -30.66 35.35 6.53
CA ILE A 88 -30.71 36.81 6.72
C ILE A 88 -30.54 37.54 5.39
N ARG A 89 -29.58 37.10 4.56
CA ARG A 89 -29.37 37.69 3.22
C ARG A 89 -30.61 37.51 2.35
N ALA A 90 -31.22 36.32 2.34
CA ALA A 90 -32.44 36.03 1.58
C ALA A 90 -33.61 36.92 2.02
N ARG A 91 -33.78 37.14 3.34
CA ARG A 91 -34.80 38.06 3.88
C ARG A 91 -34.55 39.52 3.51
N ARG A 92 -33.29 39.97 3.47
CA ARG A 92 -32.94 41.35 3.07
C ARG A 92 -33.08 41.59 1.57
N SER A 93 -32.90 40.56 0.74
CA SER A 93 -33.10 40.64 -0.71
C SER A 93 -34.54 40.41 -1.15
N ALA A 94 -35.41 39.94 -0.26
CA ALA A 94 -36.83 39.84 -0.56
C ALA A 94 -37.37 41.27 -0.77
N PRO A 95 -38.05 41.56 -1.89
CA PRO A 95 -38.64 42.87 -2.10
C PRO A 95 -39.63 43.16 -0.96
N PRO A 96 -39.69 44.40 -0.45
CA PRO A 96 -40.74 44.77 0.49
C PRO A 96 -42.09 44.52 -0.18
N ALA A 97 -42.96 43.80 0.54
CA ALA A 97 -44.35 43.61 0.13
C ALA A 97 -45.13 44.93 0.17
#